data_AF-A0A382ST38-F1
#
_entry.id   AF-A0A382ST38-F1
#
_cell.length_a   1.000
_cell.length_b   1.000
_cell.length_c   1.000
_cell.angle_alpha   90.00
_cell.angle_beta   90.00
_cell.angle_gamma   90.00
#
_symmetry.space_group_name_H-M   'P 1'
#
loop_
_entity.id
_entity.type
_entity.pdbx_description
1 polymer ?
#
loop_
_entity_poly.entity_id
_entity_poly.type
_entity_poly.pdbx_seq_one_letter_code
_entity_poly.pdbx_strand_id
1 'polypeptide(L)'
;RTGDVLHLNTKATDRFGKMIEDAPIQYSYTGKADYGEYGLPAVGQAGLHASGLVTADGRFVAETVGLYTITASSGGVSDHKIIKVVPRNVQQEIKLVGHGLVKDVFTSDLWVWAGIGKHEGKDFAATGTWGANGEAYFWDVSDPENMKIIDTVTVDARTVNDVKVSEDGKTAVITREGASNRKNGFLILDVSDPYNVEILYEFNDDMTGGVHNVFIADNHVYAVNNGRKYDIINVEDPRNPFRVGIYELDSPGHSIHDVWVVDGIAYSSNWKDGLHMVDVGGLKFDEKNRTDVKFNPLLMKAGQGSPA
;
A
#
# COMPACT_ATOMS: atom_id res chain seq x y z
N ARG A 1 -6.85 -22.59 -9.69
CA ARG A 1 -7.98 -21.64 -9.49
C ARG A 1 -7.53 -20.26 -9.97
N THR A 2 -8.42 -19.29 -10.09
CA THR A 2 -8.01 -17.90 -10.33
C THR A 2 -6.97 -17.46 -9.29
N GLY A 3 -5.92 -16.76 -9.74
CA GLY A 3 -4.80 -16.34 -8.92
C GLY A 3 -3.80 -17.43 -8.49
N ASP A 4 -4.01 -18.72 -8.81
CA ASP A 4 -3.00 -19.76 -8.54
C ASP A 4 -1.92 -19.71 -9.64
N VAL A 5 -0.65 -19.74 -9.25
CA VAL A 5 0.49 -19.76 -10.18
C VAL A 5 0.84 -21.21 -10.55
N LEU A 6 0.70 -21.54 -11.83
CA LEU A 6 1.09 -22.82 -12.40
C LEU A 6 2.48 -22.72 -13.04
N HIS A 7 3.31 -23.74 -12.86
CA HIS A 7 4.66 -23.80 -13.45
C HIS A 7 4.66 -24.79 -14.60
N LEU A 8 4.97 -24.32 -15.81
CA LEU A 8 5.02 -25.11 -17.03
C LEU A 8 6.44 -25.62 -17.25
N ASN A 9 6.62 -26.92 -17.08
CA ASN A 9 7.90 -27.59 -17.31
C ASN A 9 8.00 -28.06 -18.77
N THR A 10 8.42 -27.17 -19.66
CA THR A 10 8.61 -27.50 -21.08
C THR A 10 10.01 -28.04 -21.34
N LYS A 11 10.12 -29.08 -22.17
CA LYS A 11 11.40 -29.66 -22.60
C LYS A 11 11.45 -29.65 -24.13
N ALA A 12 12.47 -29.01 -24.70
CA ALA A 12 12.75 -29.13 -26.12
C ALA A 12 13.59 -30.39 -26.36
N THR A 13 13.23 -31.17 -27.37
CA THR A 13 13.98 -32.37 -27.77
C THR A 13 14.21 -32.38 -29.27
N ASP A 14 15.30 -32.99 -29.70
CA ASP A 14 15.51 -33.32 -31.11
C ASP A 14 14.57 -34.46 -31.56
N ARG A 15 14.63 -34.80 -32.85
CA ARG A 15 13.82 -35.88 -33.44
C ARG A 15 14.07 -37.28 -32.85
N PHE A 16 15.12 -37.46 -32.06
CA PHE A 16 15.48 -38.71 -31.39
C PHE A 16 15.14 -38.69 -29.89
N GLY A 17 14.50 -37.62 -29.41
CA GLY A 17 14.12 -37.45 -28.00
C GLY A 17 15.26 -36.97 -27.10
N LYS A 18 16.41 -36.56 -27.65
CA LYS A 18 17.49 -35.98 -26.85
C LYS A 18 17.17 -34.53 -26.53
N MET A 19 17.35 -34.14 -25.26
CA MET A 19 17.08 -32.78 -24.81
C MET A 19 18.00 -31.75 -25.48
N ILE A 20 17.43 -30.61 -25.85
CA ILE A 20 18.14 -29.42 -26.32
C ILE A 20 18.03 -28.39 -25.20
N GLU A 21 19.10 -28.23 -24.42
CA GLU A 21 19.10 -27.42 -23.20
C GLU A 21 18.99 -25.91 -23.45
N ASP A 22 19.47 -25.45 -24.61
CA ASP A 22 19.56 -24.05 -25.02
C ASP A 22 18.48 -23.63 -26.02
N ALA A 23 17.44 -24.45 -26.21
CA ALA A 23 16.35 -24.12 -27.11
C ALA A 23 15.58 -22.89 -26.58
N PRO A 24 15.39 -21.83 -27.40
CA PRO A 24 14.62 -20.67 -26.99
C PRO A 24 13.13 -21.02 -26.94
N ILE A 25 12.56 -21.12 -25.75
CA ILE A 25 11.13 -21.40 -25.56
C ILE A 25 10.39 -20.10 -25.34
N GLN A 26 9.41 -19.83 -26.19
CA GLN A 26 8.48 -18.72 -26.04
C GLN A 26 7.13 -19.25 -25.55
N TYR A 27 6.60 -18.64 -24.50
CA TYR A 27 5.27 -18.95 -23.99
C TYR A 27 4.28 -17.88 -24.43
N SER A 28 3.09 -18.33 -24.81
CA SER A 28 1.94 -17.48 -25.10
C SER A 28 0.68 -18.16 -24.60
N TYR A 29 -0.43 -17.42 -24.49
CA TYR A 29 -1.72 -18.02 -24.20
C TYR A 29 -2.81 -17.43 -25.06
N THR A 30 -3.86 -18.24 -25.25
CA THR A 30 -5.18 -17.78 -25.68
C THR A 30 -6.19 -18.31 -24.69
N GLY A 31 -7.32 -17.64 -24.52
CA GLY A 31 -8.34 -18.16 -23.61
C GLY A 31 -9.75 -17.68 -23.93
N LYS A 32 -10.70 -18.46 -23.42
CA LYS A 32 -12.14 -18.16 -23.44
C LYS A 32 -12.62 -18.08 -22.00
N ALA A 33 -13.04 -16.90 -21.58
CA ALA A 33 -13.60 -16.70 -20.26
C ALA A 33 -14.97 -17.41 -20.15
N ASP A 34 -15.24 -17.94 -18.97
CA ASP A 34 -16.50 -18.60 -18.62
C ASP A 34 -17.14 -17.85 -17.45
N TYR A 35 -18.18 -17.06 -17.75
CA TYR A 35 -18.87 -16.20 -16.79
C TYR A 35 -20.18 -16.82 -16.25
N GLY A 36 -20.49 -18.08 -16.60
CA GLY A 36 -21.75 -18.71 -16.22
C GLY A 36 -22.99 -18.21 -16.97
N GLU A 37 -24.17 -18.77 -16.64
CA GLU A 37 -25.45 -18.59 -17.35
C GLU A 37 -26.06 -17.17 -17.22
N TYR A 38 -25.68 -16.43 -16.17
CA TYR A 38 -26.08 -15.05 -15.92
C TYR A 38 -24.84 -14.18 -15.72
N GLY A 39 -24.09 -13.95 -16.81
CA GLY A 39 -22.96 -13.02 -16.82
C GLY A 39 -23.44 -11.61 -16.49
N LEU A 40 -23.51 -11.27 -15.20
CA LEU A 40 -23.55 -9.88 -14.75
C LEU A 40 -22.10 -9.40 -14.80
N PRO A 41 -21.72 -8.54 -15.76
CA PRO A 41 -20.46 -7.84 -15.65
C PRO A 41 -20.56 -7.03 -14.36
N ALA A 42 -19.63 -7.25 -13.42
CA ALA A 42 -19.37 -6.24 -12.41
C ALA A 42 -19.27 -4.89 -13.13
N VAL A 43 -20.09 -3.94 -12.67
CA VAL A 43 -20.40 -2.65 -13.27
C VAL A 43 -19.21 -2.07 -14.05
N GLY A 44 -19.31 -2.04 -15.39
CA GLY A 44 -18.42 -1.25 -16.26
C GLY A 44 -17.62 -1.97 -17.37
N GLN A 45 -17.64 -3.31 -17.48
CA GLN A 45 -16.78 -4.00 -18.46
C GLN A 45 -17.56 -4.77 -19.53
N ALA A 46 -17.93 -4.06 -20.61
CA ALA A 46 -18.37 -4.69 -21.85
C ALA A 46 -17.15 -5.24 -22.61
N GLY A 47 -17.00 -6.58 -22.69
CA GLY A 47 -16.06 -7.23 -23.62
C GLY A 47 -14.83 -7.96 -23.05
N LEU A 48 -14.90 -8.53 -21.84
CA LEU A 48 -13.73 -9.17 -21.22
C LEU A 48 -13.34 -10.51 -21.87
N HIS A 49 -12.18 -10.50 -22.52
CA HIS A 49 -11.44 -11.70 -22.94
C HIS A 49 -10.89 -12.46 -21.70
N ALA A 50 -10.49 -13.73 -21.88
CA ALA A 50 -9.81 -14.45 -20.80
C ALA A 50 -8.50 -13.72 -20.44
N SER A 51 -8.38 -13.26 -19.20
CA SER A 51 -7.21 -12.50 -18.72
C SER A 51 -6.28 -13.41 -17.93
N GLY A 52 -4.99 -13.32 -18.21
CA GLY A 52 -3.95 -14.05 -17.52
C GLY A 52 -2.56 -13.52 -17.89
N LEU A 53 -1.54 -14.03 -17.21
CA LEU A 53 -0.15 -13.74 -17.50
C LEU A 53 0.60 -15.06 -17.63
N VAL A 54 1.34 -15.22 -18.72
CA VAL A 54 2.38 -16.24 -18.85
C VAL A 54 3.73 -15.55 -18.97
N THR A 55 4.67 -15.89 -18.11
CA THR A 55 6.01 -15.32 -18.09
C THR A 55 6.95 -16.11 -19.00
N ALA A 56 8.11 -15.53 -19.33
CA ALA A 56 9.12 -16.17 -20.17
C ALA A 56 9.69 -17.47 -19.55
N ASP A 57 9.69 -17.58 -18.21
CA ASP A 57 10.10 -18.78 -17.46
C ASP A 57 8.96 -19.81 -17.28
N GLY A 58 7.81 -19.63 -17.95
CA GLY A 58 6.74 -20.62 -17.97
C GLY A 58 5.81 -20.60 -16.76
N ARG A 59 5.80 -19.53 -15.95
CA ARG A 59 4.78 -19.36 -14.91
C ARG A 59 3.52 -18.79 -15.53
N PHE A 60 2.39 -19.44 -15.29
CA PHE A 60 1.08 -19.02 -15.76
C PHE A 60 0.14 -18.74 -14.58
N VAL A 61 -0.53 -17.60 -14.61
CA VAL A 61 -1.61 -17.25 -13.68
C VAL A 61 -2.79 -16.69 -14.45
N ALA A 62 -4.00 -17.13 -14.09
CA ALA A 62 -5.24 -16.64 -14.66
C ALA A 62 -5.97 -15.73 -13.69
N GLU A 63 -6.43 -14.58 -14.18
CA GLU A 63 -7.24 -13.63 -13.43
C GLU A 63 -8.72 -14.02 -13.49
N THR A 64 -9.21 -14.43 -14.67
CA THR A 64 -10.61 -14.79 -14.89
C THR A 64 -10.82 -16.31 -14.96
N VAL A 65 -12.07 -16.71 -14.71
CA VAL A 65 -12.52 -18.10 -14.86
C VAL A 65 -12.63 -18.41 -16.35
N GLY A 66 -12.24 -19.60 -16.77
CA GLY A 66 -12.31 -19.96 -18.19
C GLY A 66 -11.39 -21.10 -18.60
N LEU A 67 -11.34 -21.32 -19.91
CA LEU A 67 -10.42 -22.26 -20.55
C LEU A 67 -9.28 -21.49 -21.19
N TYR A 68 -8.04 -21.87 -20.85
CA TYR A 68 -6.83 -21.26 -21.37
C TYR A 68 -6.01 -22.30 -22.11
N THR A 69 -5.62 -22.01 -23.35
CA THR A 69 -4.64 -22.78 -24.09
C THR A 69 -3.30 -22.07 -23.97
N ILE A 70 -2.36 -22.67 -23.23
CA ILE A 70 -0.99 -22.17 -23.14
C ILE A 70 -0.15 -22.88 -24.18
N THR A 71 0.53 -22.11 -25.01
CA THR A 71 1.38 -22.61 -26.09
C THR A 71 2.84 -22.32 -25.76
N ALA A 72 3.67 -23.35 -25.81
CA ALA A 72 5.12 -23.23 -25.79
C ALA A 72 5.65 -23.49 -27.20
N SER A 73 6.43 -22.55 -27.74
CA SER A 73 6.96 -22.64 -29.10
C SER A 73 8.46 -22.42 -29.14
N SER A 74 9.16 -23.17 -29.99
CA SER A 74 10.59 -23.03 -30.26
C SER A 74 10.90 -23.46 -31.68
N GLY A 75 11.66 -22.67 -32.44
CA GLY A 75 12.15 -23.07 -33.77
C GLY A 75 11.08 -23.52 -34.78
N GLY A 76 9.86 -22.96 -34.70
CA GLY A 76 8.74 -23.32 -35.58
C GLY A 76 7.95 -24.58 -35.16
N VAL A 77 8.35 -25.27 -34.09
CA VAL A 77 7.52 -26.29 -33.44
C VAL A 77 6.81 -25.69 -32.23
N SER A 78 5.66 -26.24 -31.87
CA SER A 78 4.94 -25.85 -30.68
C SER A 78 4.22 -27.03 -30.05
N ASP A 79 4.05 -26.95 -28.73
CA ASP A 79 3.17 -27.81 -27.96
C ASP A 79 2.25 -26.95 -27.12
N HIS A 80 1.10 -27.48 -26.72
CA HIS A 80 0.12 -26.72 -25.96
C HIS A 80 -0.55 -27.54 -24.86
N LYS A 81 -1.00 -26.83 -23.83
CA LYS A 81 -1.78 -27.41 -22.75
C LYS A 81 -3.02 -26.57 -22.48
N ILE A 82 -4.16 -27.24 -22.38
CA ILE A 82 -5.42 -26.61 -22.01
C ILE A 82 -5.58 -26.68 -20.49
N ILE A 83 -5.87 -25.54 -19.88
CA ILE A 83 -6.04 -25.34 -18.45
C ILE A 83 -7.44 -24.82 -18.21
N LYS A 84 -8.25 -25.59 -17.48
CA LYS A 84 -9.54 -25.11 -16.96
C LYS A 84 -9.31 -24.39 -15.64
N VAL A 85 -9.53 -23.09 -15.65
CA VAL A 85 -9.46 -22.22 -14.48
C VAL A 85 -10.85 -22.10 -13.89
N VAL A 86 -10.97 -22.48 -12.61
CA VAL A 86 -12.20 -22.36 -11.83
C VAL A 86 -12.07 -21.24 -10.80
N PRO A 87 -13.18 -20.67 -10.31
CA PRO A 87 -13.13 -19.60 -9.31
C PRO A 87 -12.39 -20.07 -8.05
N ARG A 88 -11.65 -19.15 -7.41
CA ARG A 88 -11.02 -19.44 -6.12
C ARG A 88 -12.04 -19.61 -4.98
N ASN A 89 -13.25 -19.08 -5.13
CA ASN A 89 -14.33 -19.14 -4.13
C ASN A 89 -13.87 -18.74 -2.71
N VAL A 90 -12.97 -17.75 -2.62
CA VAL A 90 -12.70 -17.10 -1.33
C VAL A 90 -13.88 -16.17 -1.10
N GLN A 91 -14.89 -16.66 -0.41
CA GLN A 91 -16.03 -15.88 0.02
C GLN A 91 -15.97 -15.83 1.53
N GLN A 92 -15.81 -14.62 2.07
CA GLN A 92 -16.02 -14.35 3.48
C GLN A 92 -17.34 -13.59 3.57
N GLU A 93 -18.20 -14.00 4.50
CA GLU A 93 -19.40 -13.24 4.77
C GLU A 93 -18.99 -11.94 5.46
N ILE A 94 -19.20 -10.81 4.78
CA ILE A 94 -19.00 -9.48 5.37
C ILE A 94 -20.33 -9.07 5.99
N LYS A 95 -20.36 -9.02 7.32
CA LYS A 95 -21.48 -8.46 8.05
C LYS A 95 -21.22 -6.98 8.29
N LEU A 96 -22.09 -6.12 7.77
CA LEU A 96 -22.13 -4.71 8.18
C LEU A 96 -22.58 -4.66 9.64
N VAL A 97 -21.72 -4.16 10.52
CA VAL A 97 -21.99 -4.01 11.96
C VAL A 97 -22.43 -2.60 12.34
N GLY A 98 -22.31 -1.62 11.44
CA GLY A 98 -22.82 -0.27 11.63
C GLY A 98 -22.13 0.74 10.71
N HIS A 99 -22.45 2.02 10.86
CA HIS A 99 -21.89 3.09 10.02
C HIS A 99 -21.87 4.44 10.72
N GLY A 100 -20.75 5.17 10.60
CA GLY A 100 -20.66 6.61 10.89
C GLY A 100 -20.98 7.42 9.64
N LEU A 101 -21.71 8.54 9.79
CA LEU A 101 -22.12 9.38 8.66
C LEU A 101 -21.36 10.71 8.62
N VAL A 102 -20.69 10.95 7.49
CA VAL A 102 -20.29 12.29 7.02
C VAL A 102 -21.13 12.59 5.78
N LYS A 103 -21.95 13.63 5.81
CA LYS A 103 -22.98 13.87 4.77
C LYS A 103 -22.60 14.92 3.75
N ASP A 104 -21.69 15.83 4.11
CA ASP A 104 -21.53 17.09 3.41
C ASP A 104 -20.20 17.19 2.64
N VAL A 105 -19.28 16.26 2.88
CA VAL A 105 -17.94 16.24 2.27
C VAL A 105 -17.50 14.81 1.98
N PHE A 106 -16.59 14.63 1.02
CA PHE A 106 -15.91 13.35 0.82
C PHE A 106 -14.85 13.14 1.90
N THR A 107 -14.82 11.97 2.51
CA THR A 107 -13.73 11.55 3.39
C THR A 107 -12.55 11.04 2.58
N SER A 108 -11.35 11.14 3.13
CA SER A 108 -10.11 10.59 2.56
C SER A 108 -9.68 9.33 3.30
N ASP A 109 -8.43 9.25 3.76
CA ASP A 109 -7.88 8.12 4.49
C ASP A 109 -8.60 7.83 5.81
N LEU A 110 -8.38 6.62 6.33
CA LEU A 110 -8.92 6.11 7.59
C LEU A 110 -7.80 5.43 8.38
N TRP A 111 -7.70 5.79 9.66
CA TRP A 111 -6.86 5.06 10.62
C TRP A 111 -7.66 4.68 11.86
N VAL A 112 -7.45 3.46 12.38
CA VAL A 112 -8.11 2.94 13.59
C VAL A 112 -7.04 2.55 14.59
N TRP A 113 -7.22 2.90 15.86
CA TRP A 113 -6.31 2.56 16.95
C TRP A 113 -7.04 2.33 18.27
N ALA A 114 -6.41 1.58 19.16
CA ALA A 114 -6.93 1.31 20.50
C ALA A 114 -6.64 2.49 21.44
N GLY A 115 -7.57 2.77 22.34
CA GLY A 115 -7.43 3.75 23.40
C GLY A 115 -6.39 3.38 24.44
N ILE A 116 -5.69 4.39 24.96
CA ILE A 116 -4.65 4.24 25.97
C ILE A 116 -5.03 4.97 27.28
N GLY A 117 -4.37 4.63 28.38
CA GLY A 117 -4.51 5.33 29.66
C GLY A 117 -5.95 5.34 30.15
N LYS A 118 -6.55 6.54 30.29
CA LYS A 118 -7.94 6.68 30.75
C LYS A 118 -8.99 6.14 29.77
N HIS A 119 -8.58 5.83 28.53
CA HIS A 119 -9.43 5.31 27.46
C HIS A 119 -9.15 3.85 27.12
N GLU A 120 -8.41 3.12 27.97
CA GLU A 120 -8.16 1.70 27.77
C GLU A 120 -9.47 0.91 27.62
N GLY A 121 -9.53 0.04 26.60
CA GLY A 121 -10.72 -0.73 26.25
C GLY A 121 -11.70 -0.03 25.30
N LYS A 122 -11.37 1.16 24.80
CA LYS A 122 -12.07 1.83 23.71
C LYS A 122 -11.30 1.71 22.40
N ASP A 123 -12.01 1.87 21.28
CA ASP A 123 -11.42 1.96 19.95
C ASP A 123 -11.79 3.30 19.32
N PHE A 124 -10.80 3.90 18.65
CA PHE A 124 -10.93 5.20 18.00
C PHE A 124 -10.58 5.10 16.53
N ALA A 125 -11.10 6.04 15.75
CA ALA A 125 -10.73 6.20 14.36
C ALA A 125 -10.52 7.66 14.00
N ALA A 126 -9.80 7.91 12.91
CA ALA A 126 -9.59 9.23 12.36
C ALA A 126 -9.74 9.18 10.85
N THR A 127 -10.39 10.20 10.29
CA THR A 127 -10.61 10.32 8.84
C THR A 127 -10.32 11.73 8.38
N GLY A 128 -9.59 11.89 7.28
CA GLY A 128 -9.44 13.21 6.64
C GLY A 128 -10.61 13.55 5.72
N THR A 129 -10.52 14.71 5.06
CA THR A 129 -11.50 15.18 4.07
C THR A 129 -10.82 15.51 2.74
N TRP A 130 -11.49 15.19 1.63
CA TRP A 130 -10.96 15.37 0.28
C TRP A 130 -11.69 16.45 -0.51
N GLY A 131 -10.94 17.44 -0.99
CA GLY A 131 -11.48 18.48 -1.89
C GLY A 131 -12.49 19.42 -1.21
N ALA A 132 -12.41 19.56 0.12
CA ALA A 132 -13.42 20.17 0.96
C ALA A 132 -12.83 21.25 1.88
N ASN A 133 -13.00 21.08 3.19
CA ASN A 133 -12.86 22.10 4.24
C ASN A 133 -11.62 21.94 5.13
N GLY A 134 -10.70 21.04 4.78
CA GLY A 134 -9.46 20.84 5.54
C GLY A 134 -9.71 20.28 6.95
N GLU A 135 -10.74 19.45 7.11
CA GLU A 135 -11.06 18.80 8.37
C GLU A 135 -10.49 17.39 8.45
N ALA A 136 -10.07 17.01 9.65
CA ALA A 136 -9.89 15.63 10.09
C ALA A 136 -10.87 15.36 11.24
N TYR A 137 -11.71 14.35 11.08
CA TYR A 137 -12.66 13.90 12.09
C TYR A 137 -12.05 12.79 12.94
N PHE A 138 -12.21 12.89 14.24
CA PHE A 138 -11.86 11.86 15.22
C PHE A 138 -13.14 11.21 15.73
N TRP A 139 -13.12 9.89 15.84
CA TRP A 139 -14.29 9.07 16.08
C TRP A 139 -14.10 8.17 17.29
N ASP A 140 -15.13 8.04 18.11
CA ASP A 140 -15.29 6.89 19.00
C ASP A 140 -16.03 5.79 18.22
N VAL A 141 -15.34 4.67 18.03
CA VAL A 141 -15.85 3.50 17.28
C VAL A 141 -15.95 2.26 18.16
N SER A 142 -15.86 2.42 19.48
CA SER A 142 -15.95 1.33 20.46
C SER A 142 -17.26 0.55 20.36
N ASP A 143 -18.34 1.23 19.96
CA ASP A 143 -19.61 0.62 19.57
C ASP A 143 -19.81 0.83 18.06
N PRO A 144 -19.57 -0.20 17.22
CA PRO A 144 -19.71 -0.08 15.78
C PRO A 144 -21.13 0.27 15.32
N GLU A 145 -22.17 -0.04 16.10
CA GLU A 145 -23.56 0.34 15.77
C GLU A 145 -23.83 1.83 16.05
N ASN A 146 -23.01 2.46 16.90
CA ASN A 146 -23.20 3.83 17.39
C ASN A 146 -21.91 4.67 17.33
N MET A 147 -21.20 4.63 16.21
CA MET A 147 -19.99 5.44 15.97
C MET A 147 -20.30 6.93 16.03
N LYS A 148 -19.40 7.71 16.64
CA LYS A 148 -19.60 9.16 16.84
C LYS A 148 -18.34 9.94 16.52
N ILE A 149 -18.48 11.05 15.80
CA ILE A 149 -17.45 12.10 15.77
C ILE A 149 -17.36 12.69 17.17
N ILE A 150 -16.18 12.63 17.77
CA ILE A 150 -15.89 13.10 19.12
C ILE A 150 -15.03 14.36 19.13
N ASP A 151 -14.27 14.59 18.06
CA ASP A 151 -13.50 15.81 17.87
C ASP A 151 -13.26 16.07 16.37
N THR A 152 -12.95 17.32 16.02
CA THR A 152 -12.63 17.74 14.65
C THR A 152 -11.46 18.70 14.67
N VAL A 153 -10.40 18.36 13.94
CA VAL A 153 -9.28 19.26 13.70
C VAL A 153 -9.46 19.91 12.33
N THR A 154 -9.56 21.24 12.30
CA THR A 154 -9.65 22.03 11.05
C THR A 154 -8.33 22.73 10.79
N VAL A 155 -7.81 22.62 9.57
CA VAL A 155 -6.56 23.26 9.13
C VAL A 155 -6.77 24.09 7.86
N ASP A 156 -5.88 25.05 7.60
CA ASP A 156 -5.85 25.76 6.31
C ASP A 156 -5.35 24.82 5.21
N ALA A 157 -6.26 24.03 4.66
CA ALA A 157 -6.06 23.16 3.52
C ALA A 157 -7.41 22.89 2.82
N ARG A 158 -7.37 22.53 1.55
CA ARG A 158 -8.55 22.01 0.84
C ARG A 158 -8.72 20.52 1.09
N THR A 159 -7.62 19.82 1.32
CA THR A 159 -7.61 18.37 1.51
C THR A 159 -6.70 18.02 2.67
N VAL A 160 -7.18 17.16 3.55
CA VAL A 160 -6.38 16.33 4.45
C VAL A 160 -6.37 14.94 3.84
N ASN A 161 -5.31 14.54 3.15
CA ASN A 161 -5.34 13.29 2.36
C ASN A 161 -5.18 12.06 3.23
N ASP A 162 -4.27 12.14 4.19
CA ASP A 162 -3.80 10.97 4.92
C ASP A 162 -3.77 11.26 6.42
N VAL A 163 -4.14 10.25 7.20
CA VAL A 163 -4.12 10.31 8.66
C VAL A 163 -3.45 9.05 9.19
N LYS A 164 -2.44 9.20 10.04
CA LYS A 164 -1.75 8.08 10.67
C LYS A 164 -1.59 8.32 12.15
N VAL A 165 -1.75 7.29 12.97
CA VAL A 165 -1.50 7.33 14.42
C VAL A 165 -0.35 6.39 14.75
N SER A 166 0.56 6.82 15.62
CA SER A 166 1.68 6.03 16.10
C SER A 166 1.20 4.77 16.82
N GLU A 167 2.04 3.72 16.83
CA GLU A 167 1.69 2.45 17.48
C GLU A 167 1.38 2.60 18.97
N ASP A 168 1.99 3.57 19.65
CA ASP A 168 1.74 3.85 21.06
C ASP A 168 0.47 4.67 21.31
N GLY A 169 -0.26 5.05 20.26
CA GLY A 169 -1.55 5.74 20.32
C GLY A 169 -1.49 7.19 20.80
N LYS A 170 -0.31 7.83 20.82
CA LYS A 170 -0.13 9.19 21.37
C LYS A 170 0.04 10.26 20.32
N THR A 171 0.67 9.95 19.20
CA THR A 171 1.02 10.93 18.18
C THR A 171 0.27 10.60 16.91
N ALA A 172 -0.40 11.59 16.32
CA ALA A 172 -0.97 11.45 14.98
C ALA A 172 -0.32 12.41 14.00
N VAL A 173 -0.35 12.06 12.72
CA VAL A 173 0.03 12.93 11.62
C VAL A 173 -1.13 13.05 10.66
N ILE A 174 -1.45 14.28 10.28
CA ILE A 174 -2.39 14.58 9.20
C ILE A 174 -1.69 15.37 8.11
N THR A 175 -1.92 15.02 6.86
CA THR A 175 -1.32 15.74 5.73
C THR A 175 -2.15 16.94 5.31
N ARG A 176 -1.53 17.89 4.61
CA ARG A 176 -2.23 19.03 4.01
C ARG A 176 -1.94 19.14 2.53
N GLU A 177 -2.98 19.45 1.77
CA GLU A 177 -2.87 19.90 0.38
C GLU A 177 -3.87 21.04 0.08
N GLY A 178 -3.42 21.99 -0.73
CA GLY A 178 -4.23 23.14 -1.15
C GLY A 178 -4.39 24.24 -0.09
N ALA A 179 -3.44 24.39 0.84
CA ALA A 179 -3.38 25.49 1.79
C ALA A 179 -3.37 26.86 1.09
N SER A 180 -4.11 27.83 1.64
CA SER A 180 -4.27 29.17 1.05
C SER A 180 -2.93 29.91 0.90
N ASN A 181 -2.01 29.66 1.84
CA ASN A 181 -0.69 30.28 1.93
C ASN A 181 0.43 29.42 1.29
N ARG A 182 0.10 28.31 0.62
CA ARG A 182 1.03 27.33 0.04
C ARG A 182 1.98 26.64 1.04
N LYS A 183 1.70 26.75 2.34
CA LYS A 183 2.37 25.99 3.40
C LYS A 183 1.57 24.71 3.67
N ASN A 184 1.68 23.77 2.75
CA ASN A 184 1.00 22.50 2.82
C ASN A 184 1.63 21.60 3.90
N GLY A 185 2.68 20.83 3.59
CA GLY A 185 3.33 19.99 4.60
C GLY A 185 2.37 19.05 5.35
N PHE A 186 2.65 18.78 6.62
CA PHE A 186 1.80 17.99 7.50
C PHE A 186 1.77 18.58 8.92
N LEU A 187 0.83 18.13 9.74
CA LEU A 187 0.75 18.47 11.15
C LEU A 187 1.01 17.24 12.01
N ILE A 188 1.70 17.46 13.13
CA ILE A 188 1.86 16.48 14.20
C ILE A 188 0.88 16.85 15.30
N LEU A 189 0.13 15.86 15.78
CA LEU A 189 -0.94 16.02 16.75
C LEU A 189 -0.68 15.15 18.00
N ASP A 190 -1.13 15.60 19.16
CA ASP A 190 -1.32 14.77 20.34
C ASP A 190 -2.74 14.18 20.31
N VAL A 191 -2.81 12.86 20.30
CA VAL A 191 -4.06 12.08 20.31
C VAL A 191 -4.15 11.17 21.54
N SER A 192 -3.35 11.43 22.58
CA SER A 192 -3.44 10.72 23.86
C SER A 192 -4.83 10.86 24.50
N ASP A 193 -5.54 11.94 24.18
CA ASP A 193 -6.98 12.11 24.45
C ASP A 193 -7.74 12.40 23.15
N PRO A 194 -8.32 11.39 22.47
CA PRO A 194 -9.01 11.58 21.18
C PRO A 194 -10.26 12.47 21.23
N TYR A 195 -10.75 12.84 22.42
CA TYR A 195 -11.83 13.80 22.62
C TYR A 195 -11.33 15.26 22.69
N ASN A 196 -10.01 15.48 22.70
CA ASN A 196 -9.38 16.78 22.77
C ASN A 196 -7.98 16.72 22.12
N VAL A 197 -7.97 16.68 20.80
CA VAL A 197 -6.77 16.57 19.97
C VAL A 197 -6.04 17.91 19.92
N GLU A 198 -4.73 17.91 20.15
CA GLU A 198 -3.89 19.12 20.14
C GLU A 198 -2.96 19.11 18.92
N ILE A 199 -2.85 20.23 18.21
CA ILE A 199 -1.79 20.43 17.22
C ILE A 199 -0.48 20.73 17.94
N LEU A 200 0.51 19.85 17.80
CA LEU A 200 1.83 19.98 18.42
C LEU A 200 2.81 20.76 17.55
N TYR A 201 2.77 20.51 16.23
CA TYR A 201 3.72 21.10 15.30
C TYR A 201 3.16 21.13 13.87
N GLU A 202 3.58 22.14 13.10
CA GLU A 202 3.32 22.22 11.66
C GLU A 202 4.64 22.08 10.88
N PHE A 203 4.84 20.93 10.24
CA PHE A 203 6.04 20.68 9.44
C PHE A 203 5.78 21.05 7.98
N ASN A 204 6.41 22.13 7.50
CA ASN A 204 6.20 22.65 6.14
C ASN A 204 7.50 23.01 5.39
N ASP A 205 8.65 22.70 5.99
CA ASP A 205 9.96 22.99 5.39
C ASP A 205 10.16 22.16 4.11
N ASP A 206 10.37 22.84 2.98
CA ASP A 206 10.47 22.25 1.64
C ASP A 206 9.26 21.36 1.22
N MET A 207 8.05 21.65 1.71
CA MET A 207 6.83 20.87 1.42
C MET A 207 5.70 21.69 0.79
N THR A 208 6.07 22.63 -0.09
CA THR A 208 5.11 23.57 -0.69
C THR A 208 4.13 22.92 -1.67
N GLY A 209 4.53 21.81 -2.32
CA GLY A 209 3.66 21.00 -3.18
C GLY A 209 2.57 20.24 -2.42
N GLY A 210 2.78 20.03 -1.12
CA GLY A 210 1.93 19.24 -0.24
C GLY A 210 2.39 17.82 -0.07
N VAL A 211 1.78 17.17 0.92
CA VAL A 211 2.11 15.81 1.32
C VAL A 211 0.88 14.96 1.04
N HIS A 212 1.06 13.96 0.17
CA HIS A 212 -0.06 13.11 -0.23
C HIS A 212 -0.30 11.99 0.77
N ASN A 213 0.78 11.31 1.13
CA ASN A 213 0.77 10.15 2.00
C ASN A 213 1.84 10.30 3.08
N VAL A 214 1.55 9.79 4.28
CA VAL A 214 2.52 9.65 5.36
C VAL A 214 2.50 8.23 5.92
N PHE A 215 3.60 7.84 6.55
CA PHE A 215 3.63 6.67 7.41
C PHE A 215 4.44 6.97 8.66
N ILE A 216 4.02 6.42 9.80
CA ILE A 216 4.73 6.56 11.08
C ILE A 216 5.35 5.21 11.43
N ALA A 217 6.66 5.17 11.59
CA ALA A 217 7.39 3.99 12.09
C ALA A 217 8.58 4.42 12.95
N ASP A 218 8.76 3.80 14.11
CA ASP A 218 9.90 4.01 15.01
C ASP A 218 10.21 5.48 15.31
N ASN A 219 9.19 6.28 15.68
CA ASN A 219 9.29 7.73 15.89
C ASN A 219 9.80 8.52 14.68
N HIS A 220 9.58 8.01 13.47
CA HIS A 220 9.84 8.73 12.23
C HIS A 220 8.59 8.82 11.38
N VAL A 221 8.39 9.98 10.76
CA VAL A 221 7.38 10.22 9.73
C VAL A 221 8.05 10.12 8.38
N TYR A 222 7.53 9.26 7.52
CA TYR A 222 7.89 9.12 6.13
C TYR A 222 6.85 9.87 5.31
N ALA A 223 7.17 11.06 4.85
CA ALA A 223 6.21 11.98 4.22
C ALA A 223 6.44 12.05 2.71
N VAL A 224 5.51 11.55 1.91
CA VAL A 224 5.56 11.62 0.44
C VAL A 224 5.31 13.05 -0.01
N ASN A 225 6.39 13.75 -0.29
CA ASN A 225 6.41 15.17 -0.60
C ASN A 225 6.32 15.41 -2.11
N ASN A 226 5.29 16.15 -2.52
CA ASN A 226 5.03 16.54 -3.91
C ASN A 226 4.99 15.33 -4.88
N GLY A 227 4.67 14.15 -4.36
CA GLY A 227 4.59 12.90 -5.12
C GLY A 227 5.89 12.47 -5.80
N ARG A 228 7.07 12.92 -5.33
CA ARG A 228 8.38 12.64 -5.96
C ARG A 228 9.38 11.99 -5.04
N LYS A 229 9.46 12.48 -3.82
CA LYS A 229 10.36 12.00 -2.78
C LYS A 229 9.57 11.66 -1.54
N TYR A 230 10.16 10.91 -0.63
CA TYR A 230 9.70 10.94 0.75
C TYR A 230 10.80 11.47 1.66
N ASP A 231 10.41 12.43 2.48
CA ASP A 231 11.23 12.98 3.55
C ASP A 231 11.08 12.07 4.78
N ILE A 232 12.19 11.82 5.49
CA ILE A 232 12.22 11.06 6.74
C ILE A 232 12.43 12.07 7.86
N ILE A 233 11.44 12.21 8.74
CA ILE A 233 11.40 13.21 9.81
C ILE A 233 11.39 12.51 11.15
N ASN A 234 12.36 12.78 12.01
CA ASN A 234 12.33 12.34 13.40
C ASN A 234 11.25 13.12 14.17
N VAL A 235 10.41 12.40 14.89
CA VAL A 235 9.31 12.91 15.72
C VAL A 235 9.36 12.34 17.15
N GLU A 236 10.56 11.97 17.63
CA GLU A 236 10.75 11.50 19.01
C GLU A 236 10.35 12.58 20.02
N ASP A 237 10.70 13.84 19.74
CA ASP A 237 10.03 15.01 20.32
C ASP A 237 9.06 15.59 19.29
N PRO A 238 7.74 15.31 19.38
CA PRO A 238 6.77 15.75 18.38
C PRO A 238 6.58 17.28 18.35
N ARG A 239 7.07 18.02 19.36
CA ARG A 239 7.06 19.49 19.38
C ARG A 239 8.32 20.11 18.76
N ASN A 240 9.35 19.30 18.49
CA ASN A 240 10.58 19.74 17.85
C ASN A 240 11.10 18.72 16.81
N PRO A 241 10.29 18.41 15.78
CA PRO A 241 10.67 17.45 14.75
C PRO A 241 11.76 18.00 13.83
N PHE A 242 12.54 17.11 13.22
CA PHE A 242 13.56 17.49 12.24
C PHE A 242 13.79 16.41 11.18
N ARG A 243 14.11 16.85 9.96
CA ARG A 243 14.41 15.95 8.85
C ARG A 243 15.77 15.26 9.08
N VAL A 244 15.79 13.93 8.95
CA VAL A 244 16.99 13.10 9.07
C VAL A 244 17.45 12.49 7.74
N GLY A 245 16.57 12.43 6.75
CA GLY A 245 16.90 11.88 5.44
C GLY A 245 15.86 12.22 4.37
N ILE A 246 16.22 11.94 3.12
CA ILE A 246 15.35 12.07 1.95
C ILE A 246 15.64 10.87 1.06
N TYR A 247 14.60 10.28 0.49
CA TYR A 247 14.72 9.35 -0.61
C TYR A 247 14.00 9.88 -1.83
N GLU A 248 14.71 9.92 -2.96
CA GLU A 248 14.18 10.30 -4.26
C GLU A 248 14.82 9.43 -5.35
N LEU A 249 14.09 9.14 -6.41
CA LEU A 249 14.63 8.39 -7.55
C LEU A 249 15.34 9.32 -8.54
N ASP A 250 16.37 8.82 -9.20
CA ASP A 250 17.05 9.57 -10.27
C ASP A 250 16.32 9.46 -11.62
N SER A 251 15.32 8.57 -11.74
CA SER A 251 14.62 8.37 -13.01
C SER A 251 13.81 9.61 -13.40
N PRO A 252 13.87 10.09 -14.66
CA PRO A 252 13.15 11.28 -15.07
C PRO A 252 11.64 11.14 -14.94
N GLY A 253 11.02 12.05 -14.18
CA GLY A 253 9.56 12.08 -14.00
C GLY A 253 9.02 10.91 -13.17
N HIS A 254 9.86 10.30 -12.32
CA HIS A 254 9.41 9.37 -11.29
C HIS A 254 8.32 10.02 -10.43
N SER A 255 7.46 9.17 -9.87
CA SER A 255 6.46 9.62 -8.93
C SER A 255 6.22 8.54 -7.90
N ILE A 256 6.09 8.95 -6.65
CA ILE A 256 5.78 8.10 -5.50
C ILE A 256 4.33 8.37 -5.12
N HIS A 257 3.55 7.30 -4.98
CA HIS A 257 2.19 7.39 -4.47
C HIS A 257 2.18 7.26 -2.94
N ASP A 258 2.60 6.10 -2.43
CA ASP A 258 2.60 5.80 -1.00
C ASP A 258 3.94 5.24 -0.53
N VAL A 259 4.15 5.35 0.78
CA VAL A 259 5.21 4.69 1.51
C VAL A 259 4.60 3.89 2.67
N TRP A 260 5.13 2.68 2.90
CA TRP A 260 4.78 1.83 4.02
C TRP A 260 6.06 1.24 4.60
N VAL A 261 6.25 1.29 5.91
CA VAL A 261 7.50 0.84 6.54
C VAL A 261 7.22 -0.37 7.40
N VAL A 262 8.00 -1.44 7.21
CA VAL A 262 7.94 -2.65 8.04
C VAL A 262 9.36 -3.09 8.32
N ASP A 263 9.65 -3.32 9.60
CA ASP A 263 10.93 -3.86 10.06
C ASP A 263 12.16 -3.09 9.53
N GLY A 264 12.05 -1.77 9.35
CA GLY A 264 13.13 -0.94 8.83
C GLY A 264 13.29 -0.96 7.29
N ILE A 265 12.36 -1.57 6.56
CA ILE A 265 12.29 -1.46 5.10
C ILE A 265 11.12 -0.57 4.72
N ALA A 266 11.39 0.50 3.98
CA ALA A 266 10.39 1.35 3.34
C ALA A 266 10.03 0.77 1.97
N TYR A 267 8.76 0.41 1.83
CA TYR A 267 8.13 -0.06 0.61
C TYR A 267 7.42 1.14 -0.02
N SER A 268 7.84 1.57 -1.20
CA SER A 268 7.19 2.68 -1.90
C SER A 268 6.67 2.26 -3.28
N SER A 269 5.47 2.74 -3.62
CA SER A 269 4.84 2.53 -4.92
C SER A 269 5.23 3.67 -5.87
N ASN A 270 6.12 3.40 -6.82
CA ASN A 270 6.76 4.41 -7.68
C ASN A 270 6.16 4.43 -9.10
N TRP A 271 4.86 4.18 -9.23
CA TRP A 271 4.15 4.13 -10.52
C TRP A 271 4.88 3.32 -11.61
N LYS A 272 5.53 4.01 -12.57
CA LYS A 272 6.22 3.39 -13.71
C LYS A 272 7.54 2.71 -13.31
N ASP A 273 8.16 3.15 -12.22
CA ASP A 273 9.37 2.56 -11.67
C ASP A 273 9.06 1.32 -10.80
N GLY A 274 7.78 1.09 -10.49
CA GLY A 274 7.31 -0.10 -9.79
C GLY A 274 7.43 0.00 -8.26
N LEU A 275 7.54 -1.13 -7.58
CA LEU A 275 7.73 -1.20 -6.13
C LEU A 275 9.22 -1.05 -5.81
N HIS A 276 9.57 -0.08 -4.96
CA HIS A 276 10.92 0.04 -4.41
C HIS A 276 10.92 -0.37 -2.95
N MET A 277 12.02 -0.99 -2.53
CA MET A 277 12.24 -1.45 -1.18
C MET A 277 13.56 -0.85 -0.73
N VAL A 278 13.50 0.07 0.22
CA VAL A 278 14.64 0.86 0.67
C VAL A 278 14.89 0.53 2.12
N ASP A 279 16.14 0.22 2.42
CA ASP A 279 16.58 0.10 3.79
C ASP A 279 16.61 1.49 4.43
N VAL A 280 15.70 1.70 5.37
CA VAL A 280 15.57 2.93 6.18
C VAL A 280 15.84 2.66 7.65
N GLY A 281 16.09 1.40 7.99
CA GLY A 281 16.40 0.91 9.31
C GLY A 281 17.82 0.44 9.32
N GLY A 282 18.75 1.32 9.71
CA GLY A 282 20.04 0.87 10.24
C GLY A 282 19.79 0.06 11.52
N LEU A 283 19.46 -1.22 11.37
CA LEU A 283 18.92 -2.07 12.43
C LEU A 283 19.79 -2.01 13.69
N LYS A 284 19.19 -1.63 14.83
CA LYS A 284 19.68 -2.08 16.14
C LYS A 284 19.27 -3.54 16.29
N PHE A 285 20.24 -4.45 16.22
CA PHE A 285 20.02 -5.86 16.50
C PHE A 285 19.46 -6.06 17.92
N ASP A 286 18.29 -6.70 18.02
CA ASP A 286 17.73 -7.24 19.28
C ASP A 286 17.66 -8.77 19.15
N GLU A 287 18.09 -9.49 20.19
CA GLU A 287 18.00 -10.95 20.26
C GLU A 287 16.55 -11.46 20.14
N LYS A 288 15.57 -10.64 20.53
CA LYS A 288 14.13 -10.96 20.40
C LYS A 288 13.67 -11.02 18.96
N ASN A 289 14.20 -10.16 18.09
CA ASN A 289 13.82 -10.06 16.67
C ASN A 289 14.74 -10.90 15.77
N ARG A 290 15.63 -11.70 16.38
CA ARG A 290 16.63 -12.51 15.67
C ARG A 290 16.01 -13.51 14.70
N THR A 291 14.82 -14.04 14.98
CA THR A 291 14.13 -14.95 14.07
C THR A 291 13.65 -14.24 12.82
N ASP A 292 13.04 -13.06 12.98
CA ASP A 292 12.45 -12.31 11.88
C ASP A 292 13.54 -11.76 10.95
N VAL A 293 14.64 -11.26 11.54
CA VAL A 293 15.83 -10.81 10.81
C VAL A 293 16.52 -11.97 10.08
N LYS A 294 16.61 -13.18 10.67
CA LYS A 294 17.30 -14.33 10.05
C LYS A 294 16.58 -14.92 8.85
N PHE A 295 15.26 -14.82 8.80
CA PHE A 295 14.46 -15.42 7.72
C PHE A 295 13.99 -14.41 6.69
N ASN A 296 14.19 -13.11 6.92
CA ASN A 296 13.94 -12.08 5.93
C ASN A 296 15.26 -11.71 5.18
N PRO A 297 15.41 -12.11 3.90
CA PRO A 297 16.64 -11.90 3.14
C PRO A 297 16.98 -10.43 2.88
N LEU A 298 16.02 -9.50 3.08
CA LEU A 298 16.26 -8.06 2.96
C LEU A 298 16.74 -7.48 4.28
N LEU A 299 16.16 -7.89 5.41
CA LEU A 299 16.63 -7.47 6.75
C LEU A 299 18.04 -7.95 7.04
N MET A 300 18.45 -9.12 6.54
CA MET A 300 19.85 -9.57 6.61
C MET A 300 20.82 -8.65 5.84
N LYS A 301 20.34 -7.96 4.80
CA LYS A 301 21.14 -7.03 3.98
C LYS A 301 21.07 -5.58 4.48
N ALA A 302 20.05 -5.24 5.28
CA ALA A 302 19.78 -3.91 5.82
C ALA A 302 20.81 -3.39 6.86
N GLY A 303 21.94 -4.08 7.02
CA GLY A 303 23.08 -3.61 7.82
C GLY A 303 24.23 -3.07 6.98
N GLN A 304 24.07 -2.95 5.66
CA GLN A 304 25.15 -2.57 4.73
C GLN A 304 24.78 -1.39 3.80
N GLY A 305 23.54 -0.89 3.87
CA GLY A 305 23.09 0.26 3.09
C GLY A 305 23.36 1.58 3.81
N SER A 306 23.86 2.57 3.09
CA SER A 306 23.81 3.97 3.52
C SER A 306 22.66 4.64 2.77
N PRO A 307 21.75 5.37 3.43
CA PRO A 307 20.90 6.32 2.74
C PRO A 307 21.82 7.45 2.27
N ALA A 308 22.18 7.42 0.99
CA ALA A 308 22.86 8.53 0.32
C ALA A 308 21.81 9.43 -0.31
#